data_AF-A0A0T2MDK4-F1
#
_entry.id   AF-A0A0T2MDK4-F1
#
_cell.length_a   1.000
_cell.length_b   1.000
_cell.length_c   1.000
_cell.angle_alpha   90.00
_cell.angle_beta   90.00
_cell.angle_gamma   90.00
#
_symmetry.space_group_name_H-M   'P 1'
#
loop_
_entity.id
_entity.type
_entity.pdbx_description
1 polymer ?
#
loop_
_entity_poly.entity_id
_entity_poly.type
_entity_poly.pdbx_seq_one_letter_code
_entity_poly.pdbx_strand_id
1 'polypeptide(L)' 'MNIFARFAKDESGATAIEYGLIAALISVGIILAASALGTNLGTLFNGIAGQLNVTVPGGTTTDGGTT' A
#
# COMPACT_ATOMS: atom_id res chain seq x y z
N MET A 1 45.70 4.02 -1.04
CA MET A 1 44.29 3.93 -1.47
C MET A 1 43.79 2.51 -1.19
N ASN A 2 43.33 2.24 0.03
CA ASN A 2 42.81 0.92 0.45
C ASN A 2 41.30 0.98 0.71
N ILE A 3 40.54 1.63 -0.16
CA ILE A 3 39.07 1.70 -0.02
C ILE A 3 38.46 0.34 -0.36
N PHE A 4 38.86 -0.28 -1.47
CA PHE A 4 38.38 -1.61 -1.88
C PHE A 4 38.80 -2.74 -0.95
N ALA A 5 40.00 -2.66 -0.36
CA ALA A 5 40.47 -3.63 0.64
C ALA A 5 39.74 -3.50 1.99
N ARG A 6 39.16 -2.34 2.30
CA ARG A 6 38.30 -2.15 3.49
C ARG A 6 36.89 -2.69 3.26
N PHE A 7 36.34 -2.52 2.04
CA PHE A 7 35.08 -3.16 1.65
C PHE A 7 35.16 -4.69 1.59
N ALA A 8 36.28 -5.25 1.13
CA ALA A 8 36.49 -6.71 1.08
C ALA A 8 36.81 -7.33 2.46
N LYS A 9 37.24 -6.52 3.43
CA LYS A 9 37.53 -6.94 4.82
C LYS A 9 36.35 -6.72 5.77
N ASP A 10 35.28 -6.06 5.32
CA ASP A 10 34.02 -5.99 6.03
C ASP A 10 33.21 -7.26 5.70
N GLU A 11 33.24 -8.24 6.59
CA GLU A 11 32.31 -9.39 6.63
C GLU A 11 30.84 -8.92 6.70
N SER A 12 30.60 -7.64 6.96
CA SER A 12 29.31 -6.97 6.80
C SER A 12 28.74 -7.04 5.37
N GLY A 13 29.58 -7.13 4.33
CA GLY A 13 29.10 -7.27 2.94
C GLY A 13 28.63 -8.69 2.60
N ALA A 14 29.34 -9.71 3.08
CA ALA A 14 28.99 -11.12 2.91
C ALA A 14 27.78 -11.54 3.76
N THR A 15 27.52 -10.86 4.89
CA THR A 15 26.30 -11.06 5.69
C THR A 15 25.10 -10.28 5.17
N ALA A 16 25.30 -9.15 4.48
CA ALA A 16 24.22 -8.37 3.86
C ALA A 16 23.49 -9.10 2.73
N ILE A 17 24.16 -9.98 1.98
CA ILE A 17 23.51 -10.73 0.89
C ILE A 17 22.59 -11.86 1.42
N GLU A 18 22.91 -12.43 2.58
CA GLU A 18 22.10 -13.49 3.22
C GLU A 18 20.83 -12.91 3.86
N TYR A 19 21.00 -11.86 4.68
CA TYR A 19 19.85 -11.14 5.24
C TYR A 19 19.06 -10.37 4.16
N GLY A 20 19.73 -9.99 3.06
CA GLY A 20 19.09 -9.38 1.90
C GLY A 20 18.08 -10.29 1.21
N LEU A 21 18.36 -11.59 1.10
CA LEU A 21 17.42 -12.55 0.51
C LEU A 21 16.19 -12.78 1.40
N ILE A 22 16.40 -12.90 2.71
CA ILE A 22 15.29 -13.03 3.68
C ILE A 22 14.44 -11.76 3.68
N ALA A 23 15.08 -10.58 3.69
CA ALA A 23 14.38 -9.31 3.61
C ALA A 23 13.58 -9.16 2.30
N ALA A 24 14.11 -9.65 1.18
CA ALA A 24 13.41 -9.66 -0.10
C ALA A 24 12.14 -10.54 -0.05
N LEU A 25 12.23 -11.74 0.52
CA LEU A 25 11.07 -12.64 0.67
C LEU A 25 9.99 -12.04 1.59
N ILE A 26 10.39 -11.46 2.72
CA ILE A 26 9.46 -10.77 3.64
C ILE A 26 8.81 -9.58 2.93
N SER A 27 9.59 -8.79 2.20
CA SER A 27 9.09 -7.61 1.48
C SER A 27 8.02 -7.99 0.45
N VAL A 28 8.27 -9.06 -0.33
CA VAL A 28 7.27 -9.56 -1.29
C VAL A 28 5.98 -9.98 -0.58
N GLY A 29 6.08 -10.70 0.55
CA GLY A 29 4.93 -11.07 1.35
C GLY A 29 4.13 -9.87 1.87
N ILE A 30 4.82 -8.84 2.36
CA ILE A 30 4.21 -7.59 2.82
C ILE A 30 3.52 -6.87 1.67
N ILE A 31 4.13 -6.76 0.48
CA ILE A 31 3.54 -6.10 -0.68
C ILE A 31 2.24 -6.79 -1.09
N LEU A 32 2.22 -8.12 -1.15
CA LEU A 32 1.02 -8.89 -1.49
C LEU A 32 -0.09 -8.69 -0.46
N ALA A 33 0.26 -8.77 0.83
CA ALA A 33 -0.69 -8.55 1.92
C ALA A 33 -1.25 -7.13 1.91
N ALA A 34 -0.39 -6.11 1.74
CA ALA A 34 -0.79 -4.71 1.66
C ALA A 34 -1.67 -4.45 0.43
N SER A 35 -1.40 -5.10 -0.70
CA SER A 35 -2.23 -4.99 -1.92
C SER A 35 -3.63 -5.57 -1.69
N ALA A 36 -3.71 -6.78 -1.15
CA ALA A 36 -4.99 -7.41 -0.82
C ALA A 36 -5.76 -6.61 0.23
N LEU A 37 -5.07 -6.12 1.25
CA LEU A 37 -5.65 -5.23 2.27
C LEU A 37 -6.23 -3.98 1.60
N GLY A 38 -5.44 -3.27 0.79
CA GLY A 38 -5.88 -2.08 0.05
C GLY A 38 -7.14 -2.30 -0.78
N THR A 39 -7.24 -3.42 -1.51
CA THR A 39 -8.44 -3.80 -2.27
C THR A 39 -9.68 -3.96 -1.38
N ASN A 40 -9.53 -4.63 -0.23
CA ASN A 40 -10.63 -4.84 0.71
C ASN A 40 -11.09 -3.52 1.34
N LEU A 41 -10.15 -2.66 1.75
CA LEU A 41 -10.47 -1.33 2.27
C LEU A 41 -11.15 -0.47 1.21
N GLY A 42 -10.68 -0.50 -0.03
CA GLY A 42 -11.31 0.21 -1.15
C GLY A 42 -12.75 -0.25 -1.36
N THR A 43 -12.98 -1.57 -1.32
CA THR A 43 -14.33 -2.15 -1.43
C THR A 43 -15.23 -1.69 -0.28
N LEU A 44 -14.72 -1.72 0.96
CA LEU A 44 -15.45 -1.26 2.14
C LEU A 44 -15.85 0.21 2.03
N PHE A 45 -14.90 1.09 1.72
CA PHE A 45 -15.17 2.52 1.60
C PHE A 45 -16.08 2.84 0.43
N ASN A 46 -15.98 2.13 -0.69
CA ASN A 46 -16.93 2.25 -1.80
C ASN A 46 -18.35 1.81 -1.40
N GLY A 47 -18.47 0.75 -0.58
CA GLY A 47 -19.76 0.34 -0.04
C GLY A 47 -20.38 1.41 0.85
N ILE A 48 -19.59 1.99 1.76
CA ILE A 48 -20.02 3.09 2.63
C ILE A 48 -20.39 4.31 1.77
N ALA A 49 -19.56 4.68 0.80
CA ALA A 49 -19.83 5.78 -0.11
C ALA A 49 -21.12 5.54 -0.91
N GLY A 50 -21.38 4.31 -1.34
CA GLY A 50 -22.63 3.91 -1.97
C GLY A 50 -23.83 4.12 -1.05
N GLN A 51 -23.73 3.76 0.23
CA GLN A 51 -24.80 3.96 1.21
C GLN A 51 -25.03 5.44 1.55
N LEU A 52 -23.98 6.25 1.57
CA LEU A 52 -24.08 7.70 1.78
C LEU A 52 -24.58 8.44 0.52
N ASN A 53 -24.18 7.97 -0.66
CA ASN A 53 -24.63 8.47 -1.97
C ASN A 53 -26.02 7.95 -2.34
N VAL A 54 -26.54 6.93 -1.65
CA VAL A 54 -27.98 6.74 -1.53
C VAL A 54 -28.49 7.96 -0.77
N THR A 55 -28.64 9.04 -1.52
CA THR A 55 -29.59 10.11 -1.27
C THR A 55 -30.86 9.42 -0.84
N VAL A 56 -31.25 9.67 0.41
CA VAL A 56 -32.55 9.32 0.97
C VAL A 56 -33.58 9.31 -0.16
N PRO A 57 -34.22 8.17 -0.49
CA PRO A 57 -35.40 8.16 -1.35
C PRO A 57 -36.50 8.94 -0.60
N GLY A 58 -36.50 10.27 -0.73
CA GLY A 58 -37.30 11.16 0.12
C GLY A 58 -36.73 12.57 0.35
N GLY A 59 -35.59 12.94 -0.23
CA GLY A 59 -35.15 14.34 -0.29
C GLY A 59 -35.36 14.94 -1.68
N THR A 60 -36.56 15.42 -1.98
CA THR A 60 -36.80 16.26 -3.16
C THR A 60 -36.17 17.64 -2.96
N THR A 61 -34.87 17.79 -3.22
CA THR A 61 -34.29 19.12 -3.47
C THR A 61 -34.52 19.47 -4.93
N THR A 62 -35.69 20.05 -5.19
CA THR A 62 -35.96 20.85 -6.38
C THR A 62 -35.16 22.15 -6.27
N ASP A 63 -33.88 22.12 -6.64
CA ASP A 63 -33.11 23.35 -6.90
C ASP A 63 -32.60 23.33 -8.33
N GLY A 64 -33.57 23.31 -9.26
CA GLY A 64 -33.35 23.65 -10.65
C GLY A 64 -33.43 25.16 -10.81
N GLY A 65 -32.28 25.83 -10.84
CA GLY A 65 -32.16 27.16 -11.41
C GLY A 65 -32.59 27.12 -12.88
N THR A 66 -33.85 27.46 -13.14
CA THR A 66 -34.36 27.85 -14.46
C THR A 66 -35.51 28.85 -14.27
N THR A 67 -35.18 29.98 -13.67
CA THR A 67 -35.62 31.34 -14.06
C THR A 67 -34.50 32.30 -13.69
#